data_AF-K1N1G8-F1
#
_entry.id   AF-K1N1G8-F1
#
_cell.length_a   1.000
_cell.length_b   1.000
_cell.length_c   1.000
_cell.angle_alpha   90.00
_cell.angle_beta   90.00
_cell.angle_gamma   90.00
#
_symmetry.space_group_name_H-M   'P 1'
#
loop_
_entity.id
_entity.type
_entity.pdbx_description
1 polymer ?
#
loop_
_entity_poly.entity_id
_entity_poly.type
_entity_poly.pdbx_seq_one_letter_code
_entity_poly.pdbx_strand_id
1 'polypeptide(L)'
;MKRAIRLSGDVYSIASFSKEFGYPYTKVLSLYDQGYRDQELVDKLKSEQLVIDGKTFKSLLQASQYYGIPPTTFYRYAKKGKLKKLIKRKKLLDKYDLN
;
A
#
# COMPACT_ATOMS: atom_id res chain seq x y z
N MET A 1 -1.75 -14.70 -25.92
CA MET A 1 -0.76 -15.29 -24.97
C MET A 1 -1.40 -15.46 -23.61
N LYS A 2 -1.23 -16.62 -22.95
CA LYS A 2 -1.66 -16.79 -21.56
C LYS A 2 -0.69 -16.01 -20.65
N ARG A 3 -1.21 -15.04 -19.92
CA ARG A 3 -0.44 -14.28 -18.91
C ARG A 3 -0.27 -15.18 -17.68
N ALA A 4 0.95 -15.66 -17.46
CA ALA A 4 1.31 -16.51 -16.34
C ALA A 4 2.37 -15.82 -15.48
N ILE A 5 2.27 -16.00 -14.17
CA ILE A 5 3.18 -15.50 -13.13
C ILE A 5 3.76 -16.73 -12.45
N ARG A 6 5.08 -16.89 -12.45
CA ARG A 6 5.77 -18.04 -11.84
C ARG A 6 6.41 -17.61 -10.52
N LEU A 7 6.00 -18.23 -9.42
CA LEU A 7 6.50 -17.89 -8.08
C LEU A 7 6.69 -19.17 -7.28
N SER A 8 7.87 -19.33 -6.66
CA SER A 8 8.19 -20.45 -5.76
C SER A 8 7.88 -21.85 -6.33
N GLY A 9 7.98 -22.04 -7.64
CA GLY A 9 7.68 -23.31 -8.32
C GLY A 9 6.25 -23.46 -8.82
N ASP A 10 5.33 -22.59 -8.38
CA ASP A 10 3.95 -22.58 -8.82
C ASP A 10 3.72 -21.62 -10.00
N VAL A 11 2.70 -21.92 -10.80
CA VAL A 11 2.30 -21.10 -11.95
C VAL A 11 0.90 -20.55 -11.71
N TYR A 12 0.82 -19.25 -11.54
CA TYR A 12 -0.42 -18.52 -11.32
C TYR A 12 -0.90 -17.82 -12.59
N SER A 13 -2.21 -17.81 -12.80
CA SER A 13 -2.85 -16.80 -13.63
C SER A 13 -2.91 -15.46 -12.87
N ILE A 14 -3.09 -14.34 -13.58
CA ILE A 14 -3.29 -13.03 -12.92
C ILE A 14 -4.48 -13.08 -11.94
N ALA A 15 -5.56 -13.77 -12.31
CA ALA A 15 -6.76 -13.87 -11.48
C ALA A 15 -6.53 -14.70 -10.21
N SER A 16 -5.86 -15.85 -10.32
CA SER A 16 -5.53 -16.68 -9.16
C SER A 16 -4.53 -15.98 -8.25
N PHE A 17 -3.48 -15.39 -8.81
CA PHE A 17 -2.50 -14.59 -8.06
C PHE A 17 -3.16 -13.43 -7.30
N SER A 18 -4.06 -12.69 -7.96
CA SER A 18 -4.79 -11.59 -7.34
C SER A 18 -5.60 -12.04 -6.11
N LYS A 19 -6.30 -13.17 -6.21
CA LYS A 19 -7.11 -13.71 -5.11
C LYS A 19 -6.25 -14.22 -3.96
N GLU A 20 -5.19 -14.96 -4.27
CA GLU A 20 -4.35 -15.64 -3.28
C GLU A 20 -3.49 -14.66 -2.49
N PHE A 21 -2.91 -13.67 -3.17
CA PHE A 21 -2.04 -12.68 -2.55
C PHE A 21 -2.80 -11.39 -2.12
N GLY A 22 -4.12 -11.34 -2.33
CA GLY A 22 -4.96 -10.21 -1.89
C GLY A 22 -4.74 -8.90 -2.63
N TYR A 23 -4.17 -8.95 -3.85
CA TYR A 23 -3.93 -7.76 -4.67
C TYR A 23 -5.09 -7.45 -5.60
N PRO A 24 -5.41 -6.16 -5.89
CA PRO A 24 -6.42 -5.82 -6.87
C PRO A 24 -6.04 -6.31 -8.28
N TYR A 25 -6.96 -7.05 -8.93
CA TYR A 25 -6.74 -7.62 -10.27
C TYR A 25 -6.22 -6.60 -11.29
N THR A 26 -6.87 -5.43 -11.35
CA THR A 26 -6.52 -4.33 -12.27
C THR A 26 -5.10 -3.83 -12.05
N LYS A 27 -4.63 -3.82 -10.80
CA LYS A 27 -3.28 -3.38 -10.44
C LYS A 27 -2.23 -4.40 -10.85
N VAL A 28 -2.46 -5.68 -10.54
CA VAL A 28 -1.60 -6.79 -10.97
C VAL A 28 -1.48 -6.78 -12.49
N LEU A 29 -2.62 -6.65 -13.19
CA LEU A 29 -2.66 -6.59 -14.65
C LEU A 29 -1.88 -5.39 -15.20
N SER A 30 -2.08 -4.20 -14.64
CA SER A 30 -1.37 -2.99 -15.09
C SER A 30 0.14 -3.12 -14.96
N LEU A 31 0.65 -3.67 -13.84
CA LEU A 31 2.08 -3.88 -13.65
C LEU A 31 2.62 -4.98 -14.57
N TYR A 32 1.83 -6.04 -14.79
CA TYR A 32 2.17 -7.08 -15.75
C TYR A 32 2.27 -6.51 -17.18
N ASP A 33 1.34 -5.65 -17.58
CA ASP A 33 1.37 -5.03 -18.91
C ASP A 33 2.52 -4.01 -19.06
N GLN A 34 3.00 -3.42 -17.96
CA GLN A 34 4.23 -2.61 -17.92
C GLN A 34 5.52 -3.43 -18.04
N GLY A 35 5.43 -4.77 -18.03
CA GLY A 35 6.57 -5.67 -18.20
C GLY A 35 7.13 -6.25 -16.91
N TYR A 36 6.60 -5.89 -15.74
CA TYR A 36 7.00 -6.54 -14.49
C TYR A 36 6.54 -8.01 -14.48
N ARG A 37 7.45 -8.92 -14.12
CA ARG A 37 7.22 -10.38 -14.13
C ARG A 37 7.58 -11.00 -12.79
N ASP A 38 6.92 -12.11 -12.48
CA ASP A 38 7.30 -13.03 -11.39
C ASP A 38 7.63 -12.29 -10.08
N GLN A 39 8.86 -12.42 -9.57
CA GLN A 39 9.27 -11.80 -8.31
C GLN A 39 9.28 -10.27 -8.37
N GLU A 40 9.68 -9.67 -9.50
CA GLU A 40 9.72 -8.21 -9.66
C GLU A 40 8.31 -7.60 -9.56
N LEU A 41 7.30 -8.32 -10.07
CA LEU A 41 5.90 -7.93 -9.95
C LEU A 41 5.49 -7.87 -8.48
N VAL A 42 5.87 -8.88 -7.69
CA VAL A 42 5.59 -8.95 -6.25
C VAL A 42 6.28 -7.81 -5.50
N ASP A 43 7.55 -7.54 -5.81
CA ASP A 43 8.33 -6.51 -5.14
C ASP A 43 7.79 -5.11 -5.45
N LYS A 44 7.35 -4.89 -6.70
CA LYS A 44 6.66 -3.66 -7.10
C LYS A 44 5.33 -3.49 -6.37
N LEU A 45 4.54 -4.56 -6.26
CA LEU A 45 3.28 -4.54 -5.51
C LEU A 45 3.49 -4.27 -4.02
N LYS A 46 4.57 -4.80 -3.42
CA LYS A 46 4.94 -4.56 -2.02
C LYS A 46 5.43 -3.13 -1.79
N SER A 47 6.29 -2.61 -2.66
CA SER A 47 6.85 -1.25 -2.51
C SER A 47 5.79 -0.15 -2.59
N GLU A 48 4.70 -0.39 -3.32
CA GLU A 48 3.58 0.55 -3.42
C GLU A 48 2.56 0.43 -2.28
N GLN A 49 2.65 -0.60 -1.42
CA GLN A 49 1.80 -0.68 -0.24
C GLN A 49 2.22 0.34 0.81
N LEU A 50 1.26 1.18 1.20
CA LEU A 50 1.49 2.14 2.25
C LEU A 50 1.28 1.47 3.62
N VAL A 51 2.36 1.01 4.24
CA VAL A 51 2.32 0.44 5.59
C VAL A 51 2.69 1.50 6.62
N ILE A 52 1.77 1.79 7.54
CA ILE A 52 1.95 2.77 8.62
C ILE A 52 1.47 2.16 9.93
N ASP A 53 2.32 2.14 10.96
CA ASP A 53 2.07 1.52 12.27
C ASP A 53 1.50 0.09 12.18
N GLY A 54 2.02 -0.72 11.25
CA GLY A 54 1.58 -2.10 11.04
C GLY A 54 0.24 -2.27 10.30
N LYS A 55 -0.39 -1.16 9.87
CA LYS A 55 -1.59 -1.19 9.02
C LYS A 55 -1.26 -0.88 7.57
N THR A 56 -1.80 -1.66 6.66
CA THR A 56 -1.68 -1.44 5.21
C THR A 56 -2.84 -0.58 4.73
N PHE A 57 -2.52 0.51 4.05
CA PHE A 57 -3.46 1.44 3.46
C PHE A 57 -3.38 1.38 1.94
N LYS A 58 -4.54 1.50 1.28
CA LYS A 58 -4.66 1.57 -0.19
C LYS A 58 -4.10 2.88 -0.75
N SER A 59 -4.11 3.96 0.04
CA SER A 59 -3.60 5.27 -0.37
C SER A 59 -3.25 6.16 0.82
N LEU A 60 -2.46 7.21 0.56
CA LEU A 60 -2.18 8.26 1.56
C LEU A 60 -3.47 8.97 2.02
N LEU A 61 -4.47 9.11 1.15
CA LEU A 61 -5.77 9.69 1.52
C LEU A 61 -6.52 8.80 2.53
N GLN A 62 -6.56 7.49 2.26
CA GLN A 62 -7.20 6.55 3.18
C GLN A 62 -6.49 6.57 4.54
N ALA A 63 -5.16 6.61 4.54
CA ALA A 63 -4.39 6.73 5.77
C ALA A 63 -4.70 8.04 6.51
N SER A 64 -4.76 9.18 5.83
CA SER A 64 -5.05 10.47 6.48
C SER A 64 -6.43 10.48 7.12
N GLN A 65 -7.44 9.92 6.44
CA GLN A 65 -8.80 9.77 6.98
C GLN A 65 -8.81 8.85 8.20
N TYR A 66 -8.11 7.72 8.14
CA TYR A 66 -8.03 6.77 9.25
C TYR A 66 -7.43 7.40 10.51
N TYR A 67 -6.39 8.23 10.38
CA TYR A 67 -5.77 8.91 11.51
C TYR A 67 -6.47 10.24 11.89
N GLY A 68 -7.55 10.63 11.21
CA GLY A 68 -8.24 11.89 11.46
C GLY A 68 -7.36 13.13 11.23
N ILE A 69 -6.43 13.06 10.28
CA ILE A 69 -5.50 14.15 9.95
C ILE A 69 -5.90 14.73 8.58
N PRO A 70 -5.98 16.06 8.43
CA PRO A 70 -6.23 16.68 7.13
C PRO A 70 -5.25 16.19 6.05
N PRO A 71 -5.73 15.79 4.86
CA PRO A 71 -4.88 15.23 3.80
C PRO A 71 -3.70 16.13 3.44
N THR A 72 -3.92 17.44 3.38
CA THR A 72 -2.89 18.46 3.11
C THR A 72 -1.72 18.38 4.09
N THR A 73 -2.02 18.31 5.39
CA THR A 73 -1.01 18.16 6.44
C THR A 73 -0.33 16.80 6.35
N PHE A 74 -1.10 15.75 6.13
CA PHE A 74 -0.59 14.38 6.04
C PHE A 74 0.41 14.23 4.90
N TYR A 75 0.07 14.70 3.69
CA TYR A 75 0.93 14.64 2.51
C TYR A 75 2.21 15.46 2.69
N ARG A 76 2.10 16.64 3.29
CA ARG A 76 3.26 17.48 3.61
C ARG A 76 4.26 16.76 4.53
N TYR A 77 3.78 16.03 5.52
CA TYR A 77 4.63 15.25 6.41
C TYR A 77 5.14 13.96 5.77
N ALA A 78 4.35 13.34 4.89
CA ALA A 78 4.77 12.18 4.10
C ALA A 78 5.97 12.53 3.23
N LYS A 79 5.87 13.62 2.46
CA LYS A 79 6.94 14.13 1.60
C LYS A 79 8.21 14.49 2.38
N LYS A 80 8.06 14.91 3.63
CA LYS A 80 9.19 15.24 4.53
C LYS A 80 9.74 14.02 5.30
N GLY A 81 9.18 12.82 5.12
CA GLY A 81 9.56 11.63 5.89
C GLY A 81 9.21 11.71 7.39
N LYS A 82 8.34 12.64 7.80
CA LYS A 82 8.00 12.92 9.21
C LYS A 82 6.65 12.33 9.64
N LEU A 83 6.10 11.39 8.86
CA LEU A 83 4.77 10.82 9.09
C LEU A 83 4.62 10.19 10.48
N LYS A 84 5.62 9.41 10.92
CA LYS A 84 5.63 8.76 12.25
C LYS A 84 5.49 9.78 13.40
N LYS A 85 6.19 10.92 13.29
CA LYS A 85 6.12 12.00 14.30
C LYS A 85 4.73 12.63 14.36
N LEU A 86 4.11 12.86 13.21
CA LEU A 86 2.77 13.44 13.12
C LEU A 86 1.72 12.52 13.76
N ILE A 87 1.75 11.23 13.41
CA ILE A 87 0.81 10.24 13.93
C ILE A 87 0.99 10.06 15.43
N LYS A 88 2.23 10.00 15.93
CA LYS A 88 2.50 9.95 17.37
C LYS A 88 1.91 11.17 18.10
N ARG A 89 2.05 12.37 17.52
CA ARG A 89 1.47 13.59 18.08
C ARG A 89 -0.07 13.54 18.10
N LYS A 90 -0.70 13.12 17.00
CA LYS A 90 -2.17 13.03 16.90
C LYS A 90 -2.72 12.04 17.93
N LYS A 91 -2.13 10.85 18.04
CA LYS A 91 -2.49 9.85 19.07
C LYS A 91 -2.38 10.38 20.50
N LEU A 92 -1.39 11.22 20.79
CA LEU A 92 -1.26 11.86 22.11
C LEU A 92 -2.38 12.88 22.34
N LEU A 93 -2.67 13.74 21.36
CA LEU A 93 -3.76 14.72 21.48
C LEU A 93 -5.12 14.04 21.69
N ASP A 94 -5.39 12.98 20.92
CA ASP A 94 -6.61 12.18 21.05
C ASP A 94 -6.71 11.49 22.42
N LYS A 95 -5.59 11.08 23.01
CA LYS A 95 -5.56 10.43 24.33
C LYS A 95 -5.94 11.39 25.47
N TYR A 96 -5.67 12.69 25.30
CA TYR A 96 -5.88 13.71 26.32
C TYR A 96 -7.08 14.63 26.00
N ASP A 97 -7.89 14.29 24.99
CA ASP A 97 -9.01 15.10 24.50
C ASP A 97 -8.63 16.57 24.19
N LEU A 98 -7.39 16.79 23.73
CA LEU A 98 -6.82 18.11 23.43
C LEU A 98 -7.06 18.54 21.97
N ASN A 99 -8.16 18.12 21.35
CA ASN A 99 -8.42 18.30 19.92
C ASN A 99 -8.99 19.67 19.55
#